data_AF-A2FQ78-F1
#
_entry.id   AF-A2FQ78-F1
#
_cell.length_a   1.000
_cell.length_b   1.000
_cell.length_c   1.000
_cell.angle_alpha   90.00
_cell.angle_beta   90.00
_cell.angle_gamma   90.00
#
_symmetry.space_group_name_H-M   'P 1'
#
loop_
_entity.id
_entity.type
_entity.pdbx_description
1 polymer ?
#
loop_
_entity_poly.entity_id
_entity_poly.type
_entity_poly.pdbx_seq_one_letter_code
_entity_poly.pdbx_strand_id
1 'polypeptide(L)'
;MRSIVYVATYENTFLARIPAFYQIGILPHDEFYTDKLRLTHNTVGNCLYAVFYIQEYPMFGHLIHDFLASMMFVPEYVNKSGFTVIAPRSGKEIADIWCKYLGINANIVSLAENEQIQAAKLFLISGRKAAHSVTVGGIKRLRKYIEERLNLSNIIPTKYVLGNRPKSAYRSILHIDKLYESLKKINENFVLHENEFDNLEENAKFWSDIRIYVGPCGSNIYNSVFMRENTGLCLLFSHMDLPNVHLCITSNFYMIGLVQQCFRKDNFEKYDIQLFLRYVKSVIYCVDNKRWPSDIDIDSPLVSRFKYEYNDPLPDIKAFVGS
;
A
#
# COMPACT_ATOMS: atom_id res chain seq x y z
N MET A 1 15.38 3.05 3.43
CA MET A 1 14.72 4.19 4.12
C MET A 1 14.21 3.72 5.48
N ARG A 2 14.18 4.60 6.49
CA ARG A 2 13.59 4.31 7.80
C ARG A 2 12.24 5.00 7.92
N SER A 3 11.24 4.30 8.43
CA SER A 3 9.99 4.94 8.86
C SER A 3 10.19 5.49 10.27
N ILE A 4 9.65 6.66 10.54
CA ILE A 4 9.42 7.11 11.91
C ILE A 4 7.94 6.86 12.18
N VAL A 5 7.65 5.75 12.84
CA VAL A 5 6.31 5.38 13.32
C VAL A 5 6.27 5.59 14.82
N TYR A 6 5.27 6.31 15.27
CA TYR A 6 4.94 6.50 16.67
C TYR A 6 3.79 5.55 17.01
N VAL A 7 4.04 4.66 17.97
CA VAL A 7 3.01 3.84 18.60
C VAL A 7 2.86 4.34 20.02
N ALA A 8 1.83 5.16 20.26
CA ALA A 8 1.52 5.67 21.59
C ALA A 8 0.42 4.82 22.23
N THR A 9 0.49 4.66 23.55
CA THR A 9 -0.50 3.91 24.32
C THR A 9 -1.19 4.81 25.33
N TYR A 10 -2.51 4.69 25.43
CA TYR A 10 -3.33 5.40 26.40
C TYR A 10 -4.17 4.40 27.17
N GLU A 11 -4.38 4.65 28.45
CA GLU A 11 -5.22 3.83 29.32
C GLU A 11 -6.55 4.53 29.58
N ASN A 12 -7.62 3.75 29.68
CA ASN A 12 -8.98 4.21 30.01
C ASN A 12 -9.42 5.43 29.17
N THR A 13 -9.27 5.31 27.85
CA THR A 13 -9.57 6.40 26.90
C THR A 13 -10.68 6.00 25.93
N PHE A 14 -10.96 6.82 24.91
CA PHE A 14 -12.00 6.58 23.93
C PHE A 14 -11.44 6.43 22.51
N LEU A 15 -11.97 5.44 21.78
CA LEU A 15 -11.84 5.32 20.34
C LEU A 15 -13.03 6.04 19.70
N ALA A 16 -12.76 7.06 18.89
CA ALA A 16 -13.78 7.83 18.16
C ALA A 16 -13.31 8.16 16.75
N ARG A 17 -14.25 8.33 15.82
CA ARG A 17 -13.95 8.74 14.44
C ARG A 17 -13.30 10.11 14.36
N ILE A 18 -13.76 11.03 15.21
CA ILE A 18 -13.23 12.36 15.38
C ILE A 18 -12.68 12.45 16.80
N PRO A 19 -11.43 12.05 17.01
CA PRO A 19 -10.86 12.05 18.36
C PRO A 19 -10.74 13.48 18.89
N ALA A 20 -11.14 13.67 20.15
CA ALA A 20 -11.06 14.95 20.87
C ALA A 20 -9.62 15.24 21.34
N PHE A 21 -8.64 15.17 20.44
CA PHE A 21 -7.22 15.26 20.81
C PHE A 21 -6.75 16.65 21.27
N TYR A 22 -7.58 17.69 21.10
CA TYR A 22 -7.25 19.04 21.56
C TYR A 22 -7.01 19.13 23.08
N GLN A 23 -7.55 18.20 23.87
CA GLN A 23 -7.31 18.18 25.31
C GLN A 23 -5.93 17.61 25.71
N ILE A 24 -5.24 16.89 24.82
CA ILE A 24 -3.96 16.22 25.12
C ILE A 24 -2.77 16.71 24.29
N GLY A 25 -2.94 17.75 23.48
CA GLY A 25 -1.83 18.41 22.75
C GLY A 25 -1.22 17.60 21.59
N ILE A 26 -1.83 16.49 21.19
CA ILE A 26 -1.40 15.70 20.02
C ILE A 26 -2.36 15.98 18.88
N LEU A 27 -2.06 16.99 18.07
CA LEU A 27 -2.86 17.28 16.88
C LEU A 27 -2.51 16.27 15.78
N PRO A 28 -3.39 15.33 15.39
CA PRO A 28 -3.27 14.75 14.06
C PRO A 28 -3.43 15.92 13.08
N HIS A 29 -2.55 15.98 12.09
CA HIS A 29 -2.31 17.13 11.20
C HIS A 29 -3.49 17.45 10.24
N ASP A 30 -4.74 17.15 10.58
CA ASP A 30 -5.88 17.51 9.74
C ASP A 30 -6.55 18.80 10.23
N GLU A 31 -6.40 19.85 9.43
CA GLU A 31 -7.06 21.15 9.58
C GLU A 31 -8.60 21.04 9.47
N PHE A 32 -9.14 19.87 9.10
CA PHE A 32 -10.58 19.61 8.96
C PHE A 32 -11.35 19.50 10.28
N TYR A 33 -10.67 19.51 11.43
CA TYR A 33 -11.30 19.22 12.72
C TYR A 33 -11.66 20.45 13.56
N THR A 34 -11.23 21.67 13.21
CA THR A 34 -11.34 22.83 14.11
C THR A 34 -12.79 23.17 14.50
N ASP A 35 -13.76 23.00 13.61
CA ASP A 35 -15.17 23.32 13.90
C ASP A 35 -15.96 22.16 14.54
N LYS A 36 -15.46 20.92 14.43
CA LYS A 36 -16.13 19.71 14.93
C LYS A 36 -15.79 19.36 16.39
N LEU A 37 -14.95 20.15 17.05
CA LEU A 37 -14.45 19.90 18.41
C LEU A 37 -15.46 20.14 19.53
N ARG A 38 -16.69 20.55 19.21
CA ARG A 38 -17.79 20.77 20.18
C ARG A 38 -18.82 19.65 20.21
N LEU A 39 -18.57 18.54 19.52
CA LEU A 39 -19.50 17.41 19.52
C LEU A 39 -19.48 16.70 20.88
N THR A 40 -20.64 16.66 21.54
CA THR A 40 -20.88 15.72 22.65
C THR A 40 -20.85 14.31 22.07
N HIS A 41 -19.98 13.46 22.60
CA HIS A 41 -19.88 12.08 22.16
C HIS A 41 -20.69 11.15 23.06
N ASN A 42 -21.42 10.23 22.44
CA ASN A 42 -22.16 9.16 23.09
C ASN A 42 -21.29 7.90 23.14
N THR A 43 -21.09 7.34 24.32
CA THR A 43 -20.35 6.07 24.48
C THR A 43 -21.28 4.90 24.14
N VAL A 44 -20.99 4.20 23.04
CA VAL A 44 -21.85 3.12 22.51
C VAL A 44 -21.34 1.72 22.81
N GLY A 45 -20.19 1.61 23.48
CA GLY A 45 -19.63 0.32 23.86
C GLY A 45 -18.33 0.43 24.63
N ASN A 46 -17.80 -0.71 25.04
CA ASN A 46 -16.49 -0.83 25.68
C ASN A 46 -15.66 -1.96 25.03
N CYS A 47 -14.34 -1.87 25.14
CA CYS A 47 -13.42 -2.91 24.68
C CYS A 47 -12.12 -2.92 25.51
N LEU A 48 -11.43 -4.06 25.50
CA LEU A 48 -10.13 -4.18 26.16
C LEU A 48 -9.04 -3.43 25.40
N TYR A 49 -8.91 -3.73 24.10
CA TYR A 49 -7.93 -3.11 23.22
C TYR A 49 -8.61 -2.38 22.06
N ALA A 50 -8.19 -1.14 21.83
CA ALA A 50 -8.54 -0.36 20.65
C ALA A 50 -7.30 0.06 19.88
N VAL A 51 -7.43 0.23 18.57
CA VAL A 51 -6.39 0.77 17.70
C VAL A 51 -6.94 1.97 16.93
N PHE A 52 -6.20 3.07 16.93
CA PHE A 52 -6.46 4.24 16.10
C PHE A 52 -5.33 4.42 15.07
N TYR A 53 -5.71 4.78 13.85
CA TYR A 53 -4.81 5.06 12.74
C TYR A 53 -5.43 6.16 11.87
N ILE A 54 -4.65 6.70 10.93
CA ILE A 54 -5.10 7.73 10.00
C ILE A 54 -5.11 7.17 8.59
N GLN A 55 -6.23 7.35 7.88
CA GLN A 55 -6.34 7.09 6.44
C GLN A 55 -6.75 8.37 5.71
N GLU A 56 -5.90 8.79 4.79
CA GLU A 56 -6.05 10.09 4.14
C GLU A 56 -7.08 10.05 3.00
N TYR A 57 -7.18 8.92 2.29
CA TYR A 57 -7.99 8.83 1.07
C TYR A 57 -8.95 7.62 1.07
N PRO A 58 -10.18 7.78 0.52
CA PRO A 58 -11.19 6.72 0.46
C PRO A 58 -11.00 5.80 -0.75
N MET A 59 -9.77 5.37 -1.05
CA MET A 59 -9.46 4.54 -2.23
C MET A 59 -8.93 3.18 -1.80
N PHE A 60 -9.16 2.13 -2.59
CA PHE A 60 -8.68 0.77 -2.31
C PHE A 60 -7.18 0.70 -2.00
N GLY A 61 -6.34 1.42 -2.75
CA GLY A 61 -4.90 1.43 -2.48
C GLY A 61 -4.55 1.92 -1.07
N HIS A 62 -5.39 2.78 -0.49
CA HIS A 62 -5.23 3.27 0.90
C HIS A 62 -5.73 2.30 1.96
N LEU A 63 -6.51 1.28 1.60
CA LEU A 63 -6.70 0.13 2.50
C LEU A 63 -5.36 -0.55 2.79
N ILE A 64 -4.57 -0.78 1.75
CA ILE A 64 -3.27 -1.45 1.88
C ILE A 64 -2.23 -0.47 2.44
N HIS A 65 -2.15 0.73 1.86
CA HIS A 65 -1.16 1.76 2.21
C HIS A 65 -1.34 2.30 3.62
N ASP A 66 -2.56 2.63 4.05
CA ASP A 66 -2.77 3.29 5.33
C ASP A 66 -3.21 2.29 6.41
N PHE A 67 -4.31 1.56 6.15
CA PHE A 67 -4.91 0.67 7.15
C PHE A 67 -4.06 -0.58 7.42
N LEU A 68 -3.84 -1.44 6.42
CA LEU A 68 -3.10 -2.69 6.63
C LEU A 68 -1.64 -2.44 7.03
N ALA A 69 -0.99 -1.44 6.45
CA ALA A 69 0.36 -1.04 6.86
C ALA A 69 0.39 -0.59 8.34
N SER A 70 -0.63 0.12 8.83
CA SER A 70 -0.75 0.47 10.25
C SER A 70 -0.94 -0.76 11.13
N MET A 71 -1.77 -1.72 10.71
CA MET A 71 -2.04 -2.92 11.49
C MET A 71 -0.78 -3.76 11.75
N MET A 72 0.26 -3.63 10.92
CA MET A 72 1.56 -4.30 11.13
C MET A 72 2.37 -3.75 12.31
N PHE A 73 1.92 -2.67 12.94
CA PHE A 73 2.50 -2.11 14.16
C PHE A 73 1.68 -2.42 15.41
N VAL A 74 0.54 -3.11 15.27
CA VAL A 74 -0.23 -3.59 16.42
C VAL A 74 0.58 -4.66 17.14
N PRO A 75 0.77 -4.56 18.47
CA PRO A 75 1.52 -5.57 19.22
C PRO A 75 0.89 -6.96 19.08
N GLU A 76 1.73 -8.00 19.00
CA GLU A 76 1.27 -9.36 18.75
C GLU A 76 0.27 -9.85 19.80
N TYR A 77 0.47 -9.51 21.07
CA TYR A 77 -0.46 -9.88 22.14
C TYR A 77 -1.83 -9.21 21.98
N VAL A 78 -1.88 -7.98 21.46
CA VAL A 78 -3.12 -7.27 21.15
C VAL A 78 -3.83 -7.93 19.98
N ASN A 79 -3.10 -8.26 18.92
CA ASN A 79 -3.67 -9.00 17.79
C ASN A 79 -4.15 -10.40 18.20
N LYS A 80 -3.44 -11.11 19.09
CA LYS A 80 -3.89 -12.41 19.60
C LYS A 80 -5.18 -12.31 20.41
N SER A 81 -5.28 -11.32 21.30
CA SER A 81 -6.49 -11.07 22.10
C SER A 81 -7.67 -10.55 21.27
N GLY A 82 -7.39 -9.91 20.14
CA GLY A 82 -8.37 -9.17 19.37
C GLY A 82 -8.47 -7.71 19.82
N PHE A 83 -8.77 -6.83 18.87
CA PHE A 83 -8.87 -5.39 19.12
C PHE A 83 -9.95 -4.73 18.28
N THR A 84 -10.49 -3.61 18.76
CA THR A 84 -11.46 -2.80 18.02
C THR A 84 -10.75 -1.70 17.23
N VAL A 85 -11.15 -1.49 15.98
CA VAL A 85 -10.58 -0.45 15.11
C VAL A 85 -11.67 0.18 14.25
N ILE A 86 -11.54 1.47 13.95
CA ILE A 86 -12.51 2.19 13.11
C ILE A 86 -12.38 1.75 11.66
N ALA A 87 -13.53 1.55 11.01
CA ALA A 87 -13.63 1.19 9.61
C ALA A 87 -12.83 2.16 8.72
N PRO A 88 -12.01 1.63 7.80
CA PRO A 88 -11.30 2.48 6.86
C PRO A 88 -12.25 3.17 5.91
N ARG A 89 -11.83 4.35 5.43
CA ARG A 89 -12.59 5.13 4.46
C ARG A 89 -12.77 4.41 3.12
N SER A 90 -11.96 3.40 2.84
CA SER A 90 -12.08 2.51 1.69
C SER A 90 -13.20 1.46 1.83
N GLY A 91 -13.81 1.34 3.00
CA GLY A 91 -14.95 0.46 3.26
C GLY A 91 -14.67 -0.60 4.32
N LYS A 92 -15.67 -0.84 5.18
CA LYS A 92 -15.62 -1.85 6.25
C LYS A 92 -15.52 -3.28 5.68
N GLU A 93 -16.38 -3.62 4.73
CA GLU A 93 -16.50 -4.98 4.20
C GLU A 93 -15.20 -5.49 3.59
N ILE A 94 -14.56 -4.68 2.74
CA ILE A 94 -13.28 -5.04 2.15
C ILE A 94 -12.19 -5.17 3.22
N ALA A 95 -12.20 -4.33 4.25
CA ALA A 95 -11.26 -4.42 5.35
C ALA A 95 -11.45 -5.70 6.16
N ASP A 96 -12.70 -6.10 6.44
CA ASP A 96 -13.02 -7.37 7.12
C ASP A 96 -12.51 -8.57 6.31
N ILE A 97 -12.69 -8.56 4.98
CA ILE A 97 -12.18 -9.61 4.09
C ILE A 97 -10.66 -9.72 4.21
N TRP A 98 -9.94 -8.60 4.13
CA TRP A 98 -8.48 -8.58 4.27
C TRP A 98 -8.00 -9.00 5.66
N CYS A 99 -8.62 -8.50 6.72
CA CYS A 99 -8.27 -8.87 8.09
C CYS A 99 -8.48 -10.37 8.33
N LYS A 100 -9.62 -10.92 7.92
CA LYS A 100 -9.90 -12.35 8.00
C LYS A 100 -8.90 -13.17 7.21
N TYR A 101 -8.65 -12.80 5.95
CA TYR A 101 -7.71 -13.49 5.07
C TYR A 101 -6.29 -13.53 5.65
N LEU A 102 -5.85 -12.41 6.24
CA LEU A 102 -4.54 -12.28 6.84
C LEU A 102 -4.48 -12.81 8.29
N GLY A 103 -5.60 -13.12 8.93
CA GLY A 103 -5.62 -13.50 10.36
C GLY A 103 -5.30 -12.33 11.31
N ILE A 104 -5.62 -11.11 10.90
CA ILE A 104 -5.60 -9.92 11.75
C ILE A 104 -6.91 -9.95 12.54
N ASN A 105 -6.85 -10.07 13.87
CA ASN A 105 -8.02 -10.21 14.73
C ASN A 105 -8.62 -8.84 15.07
N ALA A 106 -9.03 -8.11 14.03
CA ALA A 106 -9.64 -6.80 14.14
C ALA A 106 -11.16 -6.92 14.16
N ASN A 107 -11.79 -6.37 15.19
CA ASN A 107 -13.21 -6.03 15.19
C ASN A 107 -13.38 -4.63 14.57
N ILE A 108 -13.72 -4.59 13.29
CA ILE A 108 -13.86 -3.34 12.55
C ILE A 108 -15.24 -2.74 12.84
N VAL A 109 -15.28 -1.49 13.28
CA VAL A 109 -16.53 -0.80 13.66
C VAL A 109 -16.74 0.47 12.85
N SER A 110 -18.00 0.72 12.46
CA SER A 110 -18.41 2.01 11.92
C SER A 110 -19.02 2.83 13.05
N LEU A 111 -18.43 4.00 13.33
CA LEU A 111 -18.95 4.94 14.32
C LEU A 111 -19.49 6.19 13.62
N ALA A 112 -20.63 6.68 14.07
CA ALA A 112 -21.11 8.01 13.73
C ALA A 112 -20.15 9.10 14.26
N GLU A 113 -20.28 10.34 13.77
CA GLU A 113 -19.38 11.43 14.17
C GLU A 113 -19.44 11.75 15.67
N ASN A 114 -20.57 11.47 16.32
CA ASN A 114 -20.80 11.68 17.74
C ASN A 114 -20.75 10.38 18.57
N GLU A 115 -20.24 9.28 18.02
CA GLU A 115 -20.13 8.00 18.74
C GLU A 115 -18.68 7.71 19.13
N GLN A 116 -18.51 7.05 20.28
CA GLN A 116 -17.22 6.59 20.76
C GLN A 116 -17.34 5.25 21.49
N ILE A 117 -16.22 4.53 21.56
CA ILE A 117 -16.07 3.30 22.33
C ILE A 117 -15.05 3.54 23.44
N GLN A 118 -15.40 3.19 24.68
CA GLN A 118 -14.45 3.23 25.78
C GLN A 118 -13.45 2.07 25.63
N ALA A 119 -12.16 2.35 25.69
CA ALA A 119 -11.09 1.37 25.58
C ALA A 119 -10.27 1.35 26.87
N ALA A 120 -10.09 0.16 27.46
CA ALA A 120 -9.17 0.01 28.58
C ALA A 120 -7.74 0.38 28.17
N LYS A 121 -7.34 0.02 26.93
CA LYS A 121 -6.08 0.46 26.32
C LYS A 121 -6.24 0.79 24.83
N LEU A 122 -5.84 2.00 24.44
CA LEU A 122 -5.82 2.46 23.05
C LEU A 122 -4.39 2.55 22.53
N PHE A 123 -4.15 1.98 21.35
CA PHE A 123 -2.92 2.12 20.59
C PHE A 123 -3.12 3.13 19.46
N LEU A 124 -2.44 4.26 19.53
CA LEU A 124 -2.38 5.24 18.44
C LEU A 124 -1.18 4.93 17.56
N ILE A 125 -1.44 4.54 16.32
CA ILE A 125 -0.42 4.29 15.30
C ILE A 125 -0.41 5.47 14.35
N SER A 126 0.68 6.22 14.36
CA SER A 126 0.84 7.41 13.53
C SER A 126 2.27 7.49 12.98
N GLY A 127 2.45 8.25 11.91
CA GLY A 127 3.76 8.48 11.30
C GLY A 127 3.88 9.91 10.81
N ARG A 128 5.09 10.30 10.43
CA ARG A 128 5.31 11.62 9.82
C ARG A 128 4.69 11.63 8.41
N LYS A 129 3.61 12.40 8.21
CA LYS A 129 2.90 12.52 6.93
C LYS A 129 3.83 12.78 5.72
N ALA A 130 4.74 13.76 5.86
CA ALA A 130 5.71 14.10 4.82
C ALA A 130 6.71 12.98 4.47
N ALA A 131 6.83 11.94 5.31
CA ALA A 131 7.65 10.76 5.07
C ALA A 131 6.81 9.53 4.68
N HIS A 132 5.64 9.76 4.06
CA HIS A 132 4.65 8.73 3.74
C HIS A 132 4.16 7.94 4.98
N SER A 133 4.17 8.56 6.16
CA SER A 133 3.61 8.01 7.40
C SER A 133 4.15 6.60 7.73
N VAL A 134 3.26 5.67 8.09
CA VAL A 134 3.55 4.30 8.51
C VAL A 134 4.10 3.40 7.40
N THR A 135 4.01 3.83 6.14
CA THR A 135 4.07 2.92 5.00
C THR A 135 5.46 2.37 4.72
N VAL A 136 6.53 3.14 4.99
CA VAL A 136 7.92 2.68 4.77
C VAL A 136 8.19 1.38 5.52
N GLY A 137 7.80 1.33 6.80
CA GLY A 137 7.95 0.14 7.64
C GLY A 137 6.78 -0.82 7.53
N GLY A 138 5.56 -0.29 7.40
CA GLY A 138 4.33 -1.04 7.39
C GLY A 138 4.16 -1.90 6.15
N ILE A 139 4.47 -1.39 4.95
CA ILE A 139 4.42 -2.18 3.72
C ILE A 139 5.45 -3.31 3.74
N LYS A 140 6.68 -3.04 4.21
CA LYS A 140 7.72 -4.07 4.33
C LYS A 140 7.28 -5.19 5.29
N ARG A 141 6.72 -4.83 6.45
CA ARG A 141 6.17 -5.78 7.42
C ARG A 141 4.99 -6.56 6.85
N LEU A 142 4.08 -5.87 6.16
CA LEU A 142 2.89 -6.46 5.54
C LEU A 142 3.28 -7.49 4.50
N ARG A 143 4.24 -7.17 3.62
CA ARG A 143 4.72 -8.09 2.59
C ARG A 143 5.34 -9.34 3.19
N LYS A 144 6.21 -9.18 4.20
CA LYS A 144 6.80 -10.32 4.93
C LYS A 144 5.71 -11.18 5.58
N TYR A 145 4.75 -10.54 6.25
CA TYR A 145 3.63 -11.22 6.88
C TYR A 145 2.78 -12.00 5.87
N ILE A 146 2.47 -11.40 4.71
CA ILE A 146 1.76 -12.04 3.59
C ILE A 146 2.56 -13.24 3.06
N GLU A 147 3.86 -13.08 2.83
CA GLU A 147 4.73 -14.14 2.32
C GLU A 147 4.75 -15.36 3.26
N GLU A 148 4.93 -15.12 4.56
CA GLU A 148 4.93 -16.17 5.59
C GLU A 148 3.56 -16.85 5.70
N ARG A 149 2.48 -16.05 5.71
CA ARG A 149 1.11 -16.54 5.88
C ARG A 149 0.64 -17.40 4.70
N LEU A 150 0.97 -16.99 3.49
CA LEU A 150 0.50 -17.61 2.26
C LEU A 150 1.55 -18.52 1.60
N ASN A 151 2.72 -18.70 2.25
CA ASN A 151 3.83 -19.49 1.74
C ASN A 151 4.25 -19.09 0.31
N LEU A 152 4.22 -17.79 0.00
CA LEU A 152 4.55 -17.28 -1.34
C LEU A 152 6.04 -17.36 -1.64
N SER A 153 6.89 -17.66 -0.64
CA SER A 153 8.33 -17.75 -0.79
C SER A 153 8.78 -18.77 -1.83
N ASN A 154 7.95 -19.80 -2.07
CA ASN A 154 8.22 -20.88 -3.02
C ASN A 154 7.77 -20.55 -4.45
N ILE A 155 7.07 -19.44 -4.66
CA ILE A 155 6.61 -19.03 -5.98
C ILE A 155 7.74 -18.27 -6.65
N ILE A 156 8.26 -18.85 -7.74
CA ILE A 156 9.24 -18.21 -8.61
C ILE A 156 8.46 -17.39 -9.64
N PRO A 157 8.61 -16.06 -9.70
CA PRO A 157 7.87 -15.25 -10.65
C PRO A 157 8.27 -15.53 -12.10
N THR A 158 7.28 -15.87 -12.93
CA THR A 158 7.48 -16.20 -14.35
C THR A 158 6.67 -15.32 -15.31
N LYS A 159 5.59 -14.70 -14.86
CA LYS A 159 4.65 -14.01 -15.74
C LYS A 159 5.10 -12.61 -16.14
N TYR A 160 4.92 -12.29 -17.42
CA TYR A 160 5.02 -10.95 -17.98
C TYR A 160 3.61 -10.45 -18.24
N VAL A 161 3.17 -9.40 -17.54
CA VAL A 161 1.78 -8.96 -17.55
C VAL A 161 1.70 -7.54 -18.08
N LEU A 162 0.82 -7.32 -19.05
CA LEU A 162 0.28 -6.01 -19.39
C LEU A 162 -1.10 -5.88 -18.74
N GLY A 163 -1.23 -5.02 -17.74
CA GLY A 163 -2.50 -4.70 -17.10
C GLY A 163 -3.08 -3.39 -17.64
N ASN A 164 -4.41 -3.32 -17.67
CA ASN A 164 -5.11 -2.07 -17.95
C ASN A 164 -6.23 -1.84 -16.92
N ARG A 165 -6.77 -0.63 -16.93
CA ARG A 165 -8.01 -0.31 -16.24
C ARG A 165 -9.19 -0.54 -17.19
N PRO A 166 -10.42 -0.73 -16.68
CA PRO A 166 -11.61 -0.68 -17.52
C PRO A 166 -11.59 0.56 -18.42
N LYS A 167 -11.98 0.44 -19.69
CA LYS A 167 -11.86 1.55 -20.68
C LYS A 167 -12.59 2.83 -20.26
N SER A 168 -13.65 2.70 -19.46
CA SER A 168 -14.41 3.82 -18.88
C SER A 168 -13.75 4.45 -17.65
N ALA A 169 -12.78 3.78 -17.03
CA ALA A 169 -12.11 4.24 -15.84
C ALA A 169 -10.93 5.17 -16.17
N TYR A 170 -10.73 6.18 -15.32
CA TYR A 170 -9.66 7.15 -15.46
C TYR A 170 -8.28 6.49 -15.52
N ARG A 171 -7.39 7.05 -16.35
CA ARG A 171 -6.04 6.56 -16.62
C ARG A 171 -6.00 5.20 -17.33
N SER A 172 -7.07 4.79 -18.01
CA SER A 172 -6.99 3.61 -18.88
C SER A 172 -6.13 3.90 -20.11
N ILE A 173 -5.46 2.89 -20.65
CA ILE A 173 -4.69 2.97 -21.89
C ILE A 173 -5.67 2.66 -23.03
N LEU A 174 -6.01 3.66 -23.86
CA LEU A 174 -7.05 3.48 -24.89
C LEU A 174 -6.60 2.55 -26.02
N HIS A 175 -5.33 2.64 -26.40
CA HIS A 175 -4.72 1.82 -27.45
C HIS A 175 -3.87 0.68 -26.87
N ILE A 176 -4.43 -0.04 -25.88
CA ILE A 176 -3.75 -1.14 -25.18
C ILE A 176 -3.26 -2.23 -26.14
N ASP A 177 -4.02 -2.53 -27.20
CA ASP A 177 -3.68 -3.57 -28.18
C ASP A 177 -2.38 -3.25 -28.92
N LYS A 178 -2.17 -1.98 -29.32
CA LYS A 178 -0.93 -1.54 -29.99
C LYS A 178 0.29 -1.71 -29.09
N LEU A 179 0.12 -1.44 -27.80
CA LEU A 179 1.17 -1.64 -26.80
C LEU A 179 1.43 -3.12 -26.59
N TYR A 180 0.38 -3.93 -26.46
CA TYR A 180 0.47 -5.38 -26.30
C TYR A 180 1.25 -6.04 -27.45
N GLU A 181 0.88 -5.76 -28.69
CA GLU A 181 1.59 -6.26 -29.89
C GLU A 181 3.06 -5.86 -29.91
N SER A 182 3.38 -4.67 -29.40
CA SER A 182 4.77 -4.20 -29.31
C SER A 182 5.54 -4.88 -28.18
N LEU A 183 4.90 -5.18 -27.05
CA LEU A 183 5.48 -5.91 -25.93
C LEU A 183 5.76 -7.38 -26.29
N LYS A 184 4.88 -8.01 -27.07
CA LYS A 184 5.08 -9.40 -27.55
C LYS A 184 6.34 -9.55 -28.41
N LYS A 185 6.75 -8.49 -29.12
CA LYS A 185 8.03 -8.44 -29.86
C LYS A 185 9.26 -8.34 -28.96
N ILE A 186 9.09 -7.89 -27.71
CA ILE A 186 10.16 -7.84 -26.70
C ILE A 186 10.25 -9.18 -25.98
N ASN A 187 9.10 -9.72 -25.59
CA ASN A 187 9.00 -11.02 -24.94
C ASN A 187 7.64 -11.64 -25.28
N GLU A 188 7.67 -12.80 -25.91
CA GLU A 188 6.45 -13.50 -26.33
C GLU A 188 5.60 -14.01 -25.15
N ASN A 189 6.12 -14.03 -23.93
CA ASN A 189 5.38 -14.46 -22.74
C ASN A 189 4.49 -13.36 -22.13
N PHE A 190 4.47 -12.15 -22.71
CA PHE A 190 3.52 -11.13 -22.27
C PHE A 190 2.08 -11.62 -22.44
N VAL A 191 1.28 -11.44 -21.40
CA VAL A 191 -0.16 -11.68 -21.39
C VAL A 191 -0.89 -10.38 -21.05
N LEU A 192 -2.04 -10.17 -21.68
CA LEU A 192 -2.95 -9.10 -21.34
C LEU A 192 -3.82 -9.54 -20.15
N HIS A 193 -3.92 -8.70 -19.13
CA HIS A 193 -4.76 -8.94 -17.95
C HIS A 193 -5.80 -7.84 -17.82
N GLU A 194 -7.06 -8.21 -18.04
CA GLU A 194 -8.22 -7.31 -17.99
C GLU A 194 -9.21 -7.67 -16.86
N ASN A 195 -8.99 -8.80 -16.17
CA ASN A 195 -9.97 -9.35 -15.25
C ASN A 195 -9.76 -8.84 -13.82
N GLU A 196 -10.85 -8.55 -13.14
CA GLU A 196 -10.85 -8.47 -11.68
C GLU A 196 -10.84 -9.89 -11.09
N PHE A 197 -10.30 -10.03 -9.88
CA PHE A 197 -10.32 -11.31 -9.16
C PHE A 197 -11.48 -11.32 -8.18
N ASP A 198 -12.23 -12.42 -8.16
CA ASP A 198 -13.40 -12.58 -7.29
C ASP A 198 -13.00 -12.82 -5.82
N ASN A 199 -11.76 -13.27 -5.57
CA ASN A 199 -11.26 -13.50 -4.23
C ASN A 199 -9.78 -13.13 -4.05
N LEU A 200 -9.39 -12.89 -2.80
CA LEU A 200 -8.02 -12.47 -2.44
C LEU A 200 -6.97 -13.57 -2.67
N GLU A 201 -7.35 -14.85 -2.63
CA GLU A 201 -6.40 -15.94 -2.81
C GLU A 201 -5.93 -16.04 -4.26
N GLU A 202 -6.85 -15.97 -5.21
CA GLU A 202 -6.53 -15.90 -6.63
C GLU A 202 -5.73 -14.65 -6.98
N ASN A 203 -6.14 -13.50 -6.43
CA ASN A 203 -5.40 -12.25 -6.59
C ASN A 203 -3.96 -12.40 -6.06
N ALA A 204 -3.79 -12.97 -4.86
CA ALA A 204 -2.47 -13.17 -4.27
C ALA A 204 -1.60 -14.11 -5.12
N LYS A 205 -2.14 -15.25 -5.54
CA LYS A 205 -1.44 -16.21 -6.41
C LYS A 205 -1.05 -15.57 -7.74
N PHE A 206 -1.97 -14.87 -8.40
CA PHE A 206 -1.70 -14.19 -9.66
C PHE A 206 -0.57 -13.17 -9.52
N TRP A 207 -0.68 -12.23 -8.58
CA TRP A 207 0.32 -11.18 -8.39
C TRP A 207 1.66 -11.73 -7.90
N SER A 208 1.68 -12.81 -7.13
CA SER A 208 2.94 -13.44 -6.67
C SER A 208 3.78 -14.04 -7.79
N ASP A 209 3.15 -14.45 -8.90
CA ASP A 209 3.83 -15.03 -10.06
C ASP A 209 4.25 -13.98 -11.10
N ILE A 210 3.89 -12.71 -10.92
CA ILE A 210 4.28 -11.64 -11.83
C ILE A 210 5.78 -11.32 -11.67
N ARG A 211 6.54 -11.56 -12.74
CA ARG A 211 7.93 -11.16 -12.88
C ARG A 211 8.06 -9.71 -13.34
N ILE A 212 7.26 -9.33 -14.35
CA ILE A 212 7.22 -7.99 -14.93
C ILE A 212 5.77 -7.54 -15.06
N TYR A 213 5.43 -6.39 -14.50
CA TYR A 213 4.14 -5.72 -14.71
C TYR A 213 4.32 -4.45 -15.54
N VAL A 214 3.50 -4.29 -16.57
CA VAL A 214 3.40 -3.08 -17.39
C VAL A 214 1.96 -2.57 -17.30
N GLY A 215 1.75 -1.28 -17.07
CA GLY A 215 0.38 -0.75 -17.02
C GLY A 215 0.28 0.70 -16.52
N PRO A 216 -0.95 1.22 -16.32
CA PRO A 216 -1.15 2.55 -15.76
C PRO A 216 -0.93 2.57 -14.24
N CYS A 217 -0.42 3.69 -13.73
CA CYS A 217 -0.29 3.94 -12.28
C CYS A 217 -1.66 3.98 -11.56
N GLY A 218 -1.61 3.88 -10.24
CA GLY A 218 -2.68 4.19 -9.30
C GLY A 218 -2.92 3.10 -8.26
N SER A 219 -4.13 3.12 -7.68
CA SER A 219 -4.49 2.28 -6.53
C SER A 219 -4.45 0.77 -6.81
N ASN A 220 -4.64 0.34 -8.05
CA ASN A 220 -4.56 -1.07 -8.45
C ASN A 220 -3.15 -1.65 -8.29
N ILE A 221 -2.12 -0.81 -8.37
CA ILE A 221 -0.72 -1.23 -8.21
C ILE A 221 -0.44 -1.71 -6.79
N TYR A 222 -1.27 -1.36 -5.80
CA TYR A 222 -1.12 -1.87 -4.43
C TYR A 222 -1.32 -3.38 -4.30
N ASN A 223 -1.95 -4.05 -5.26
CA ASN A 223 -1.95 -5.51 -5.31
C ASN A 223 -0.53 -6.09 -5.46
N SER A 224 0.45 -5.31 -5.90
CA SER A 224 1.86 -5.71 -5.91
C SER A 224 2.43 -6.02 -4.52
N VAL A 225 1.71 -5.79 -3.41
CA VAL A 225 2.10 -6.33 -2.10
C VAL A 225 2.26 -7.85 -2.10
N PHE A 226 1.66 -8.56 -3.05
CA PHE A 226 1.85 -10.00 -3.24
C PHE A 226 3.05 -10.37 -4.15
N MET A 227 3.56 -9.44 -4.97
CA MET A 227 4.71 -9.69 -5.86
C MET A 227 5.99 -9.96 -5.05
N ARG A 228 6.87 -10.81 -5.56
CA ARG A 228 8.20 -11.07 -4.95
C ARG A 228 9.13 -9.87 -5.10
N GLU A 229 10.09 -9.73 -4.18
CA GLU A 229 11.17 -8.74 -4.34
C GLU A 229 11.98 -8.99 -5.61
N ASN A 230 12.68 -7.96 -6.11
CA ASN A 230 13.47 -7.99 -7.35
C ASN A 230 12.66 -8.28 -8.62
N THR A 231 11.35 -8.07 -8.58
CA THR A 231 10.47 -8.03 -9.76
C THR A 231 10.38 -6.62 -10.33
N GLY A 232 9.79 -6.48 -11.51
CA GLY A 232 9.79 -5.24 -12.27
C GLY A 232 8.40 -4.62 -12.47
N LEU A 233 8.31 -3.30 -12.37
CA LEU A 233 7.13 -2.52 -12.76
C LEU A 233 7.52 -1.42 -13.77
N CYS A 234 6.81 -1.34 -14.89
CA CYS A 234 6.92 -0.24 -15.84
C CYS A 234 5.58 0.47 -15.96
N LEU A 235 5.48 1.69 -15.45
CA LEU A 235 4.19 2.36 -15.22
C LEU A 235 4.01 3.61 -16.07
N LEU A 236 2.80 3.82 -16.59
CA LEU A 236 2.36 5.10 -17.16
C LEU A 236 1.78 5.99 -16.07
N PHE A 237 2.40 7.15 -15.88
CA PHE A 237 2.05 8.14 -14.86
C PHE A 237 1.33 9.32 -15.50
N SER A 238 0.12 9.68 -15.04
CA SER A 238 -0.54 10.93 -15.46
C SER A 238 0.03 12.16 -14.77
N HIS A 239 0.64 11.92 -13.62
CA HIS A 239 1.39 12.81 -12.76
C HIS A 239 2.34 11.93 -11.95
N MET A 240 3.29 12.55 -11.27
CA MET A 240 4.17 11.84 -10.33
C MET A 240 3.36 11.19 -9.19
N ASP A 241 3.01 9.91 -9.33
CA ASP A 241 2.27 9.15 -8.31
C ASP A 241 3.27 8.62 -7.28
N LEU A 242 3.70 9.53 -6.39
CA LEU A 242 4.66 9.27 -5.32
C LEU A 242 4.28 8.06 -4.44
N PRO A 243 2.99 7.82 -4.11
CA PRO A 243 2.62 6.60 -3.38
C PRO A 243 3.03 5.30 -4.11
N ASN A 244 2.84 5.21 -5.43
CA ASN A 244 3.32 4.05 -6.21
C ASN A 244 4.85 3.94 -6.26
N VAL A 245 5.56 5.07 -6.41
CA VAL A 245 7.04 5.10 -6.33
C VAL A 245 7.50 4.57 -4.98
N HIS A 246 6.86 5.05 -3.91
CA HIS A 246 7.18 4.69 -2.54
C HIS A 246 6.92 3.20 -2.25
N LEU A 247 5.79 2.66 -2.73
CA LEU A 247 5.49 1.23 -2.70
C LEU A 247 6.61 0.41 -3.37
N CYS A 248 7.08 0.83 -4.54
CA CYS A 248 8.14 0.12 -5.26
C CYS A 248 9.47 0.13 -4.51
N ILE A 249 9.88 1.28 -3.96
CA ILE A 249 11.14 1.37 -3.22
C ILE A 249 11.08 0.54 -1.93
N THR A 250 9.97 0.57 -1.20
CA THR A 250 9.81 -0.18 0.06
C THR A 250 9.68 -1.69 -0.15
N SER A 251 9.32 -2.10 -1.36
CA SER A 251 9.13 -3.49 -1.76
C SER A 251 10.31 -4.08 -2.53
N ASN A 252 11.39 -3.32 -2.71
CA ASN A 252 12.57 -3.71 -3.50
C ASN A 252 12.21 -4.11 -4.95
N PHE A 253 11.37 -3.31 -5.60
CA PHE A 253 11.02 -3.48 -7.01
C PHE A 253 11.90 -2.59 -7.90
N TYR A 254 12.25 -3.11 -9.08
CA TYR A 254 12.78 -2.29 -10.16
C TYR A 254 11.62 -1.56 -10.82
N MET A 255 11.61 -0.23 -10.76
CA MET A 255 10.53 0.57 -11.35
C MET A 255 11.06 1.66 -12.27
N ILE A 256 10.46 1.76 -13.45
CA ILE A 256 10.58 2.93 -14.32
C ILE A 256 9.19 3.47 -14.66
N GLY A 257 9.07 4.79 -14.60
CA GLY A 257 7.85 5.52 -14.91
C GLY A 257 7.98 6.40 -16.15
N LEU A 258 7.04 6.29 -17.09
CA LEU A 258 6.85 7.33 -18.09
C LEU A 258 5.76 8.29 -17.61
N VAL A 259 6.15 9.53 -17.30
CA VAL A 259 5.22 10.60 -16.96
C VAL A 259 4.69 11.21 -18.25
N GLN A 260 3.42 10.95 -18.53
CA GLN A 260 2.67 11.59 -19.60
C GLN A 260 1.77 12.64 -18.97
N GLN A 261 1.90 13.90 -19.39
CA GLN A 261 1.01 14.95 -18.91
C GLN A 261 -0.41 14.69 -19.47
N CYS A 262 -1.28 14.16 -18.62
CA CYS A 262 -2.72 14.08 -18.86
C CYS A 262 -3.44 14.43 -17.55
N PHE A 263 -4.68 14.95 -17.62
CA PHE A 263 -5.39 15.20 -16.38
C PHE A 263 -5.65 13.87 -15.67
N ARG A 264 -5.70 13.88 -14.33
CA ARG A 264 -5.95 12.66 -13.54
C ARG A 264 -7.24 11.92 -13.94
N LYS A 265 -8.20 12.64 -14.53
CA LYS A 265 -9.49 12.14 -15.02
C LYS A 265 -9.46 11.68 -16.48
N ASP A 266 -8.33 11.83 -17.16
CA ASP A 266 -8.20 11.47 -18.56
C ASP A 266 -7.65 10.05 -18.72
N ASN A 267 -7.86 9.51 -19.90
CA ASN A 267 -7.24 8.28 -20.36
C ASN A 267 -5.91 8.58 -21.06
N PHE A 268 -5.01 7.58 -21.09
CA PHE A 268 -3.79 7.66 -21.88
C PHE A 268 -4.13 7.39 -23.35
N GLU A 269 -4.57 8.43 -24.05
CA GLU A 269 -4.80 8.40 -25.49
C GLU A 269 -3.48 8.54 -26.26
N LYS A 270 -2.61 9.45 -25.82
CA LYS A 270 -1.34 9.78 -26.46
C LYS A 270 -0.19 9.63 -25.48
N TYR A 271 0.79 8.82 -25.82
CA TYR A 271 2.06 8.66 -25.12
C TYR A 271 3.10 8.09 -26.08
N ASP A 272 4.38 8.31 -25.80
CA ASP A 272 5.47 7.77 -26.62
C ASP A 272 5.65 6.27 -26.33
N ILE A 273 5.03 5.45 -27.18
CA ILE A 273 5.15 3.98 -27.10
C ILE A 273 6.61 3.54 -27.26
N GLN A 274 7.40 4.16 -28.14
CA GLN A 274 8.78 3.72 -28.38
C GLN A 274 9.66 3.99 -27.16
N LEU A 275 9.51 5.16 -26.54
CA LEU A 275 10.17 5.47 -25.27
C LEU A 275 9.71 4.52 -24.15
N PHE A 276 8.40 4.26 -24.05
CA PHE A 276 7.87 3.36 -23.03
C PHE A 276 8.41 1.93 -23.19
N LEU A 277 8.52 1.42 -24.43
CA LEU A 277 9.12 0.11 -24.72
C LEU A 277 10.60 0.05 -24.34
N ARG A 278 11.36 1.15 -24.50
CA ARG A 278 12.75 1.24 -24.01
C ARG A 278 12.82 1.10 -22.49
N TYR A 279 11.89 1.72 -21.76
CA TYR A 279 11.79 1.57 -20.31
C TYR A 279 11.42 0.15 -19.90
N VAL A 280 10.50 -0.50 -20.61
CA VAL A 280 10.17 -1.92 -20.35
C VAL A 280 11.40 -2.81 -20.52
N LYS A 281 12.16 -2.65 -21.62
CA LYS A 281 13.42 -3.41 -21.82
C LYS A 281 14.42 -3.17 -20.68
N SER A 282 14.51 -1.94 -20.21
CA SER A 282 15.38 -1.57 -19.10
C SER A 282 14.97 -2.24 -17.79
N VAL A 283 13.67 -2.26 -17.47
CA VAL A 283 13.15 -2.96 -16.28
C VAL A 283 13.41 -4.48 -16.38
N ILE A 284 13.18 -5.08 -17.55
CA ILE A 284 13.48 -6.50 -17.81
C ILE A 284 14.96 -6.78 -17.54
N TYR A 285 15.86 -5.97 -18.11
CA TYR A 285 17.29 -6.08 -17.87
C TYR A 285 17.61 -6.05 -16.37
N CYS A 286 16.99 -5.14 -15.63
CA CYS A 286 17.24 -5.00 -14.19
C CYS A 286 16.83 -6.22 -13.39
N VAL A 287 15.67 -6.79 -13.71
CA VAL A 287 15.17 -8.00 -13.07
C VAL A 287 16.09 -9.20 -13.38
N ASP A 288 16.50 -9.34 -14.63
CA ASP A 288 17.33 -10.47 -15.07
C ASP A 288 18.78 -10.38 -14.55
N ASN A 289 19.33 -9.16 -14.43
CA ASN A 289 20.72 -8.93 -14.04
C ASN A 289 20.89 -8.46 -12.58
N LYS A 290 19.79 -8.23 -11.86
CA LYS A 290 19.75 -7.69 -10.50
C LYS A 290 20.55 -6.38 -10.33
N ARG A 291 20.57 -5.54 -11.37
CA ARG A 291 21.25 -4.25 -11.39
C ARG A 291 20.71 -3.35 -12.50
N TRP A 292 20.83 -2.05 -12.31
CA TRP A 292 20.55 -1.08 -13.37
C TRP A 292 21.59 -1.15 -14.49
N PRO A 293 21.21 -1.02 -15.76
CA PRO A 293 22.16 -0.91 -16.86
C PRO A 293 22.95 0.39 -16.74
N SER A 294 24.22 0.36 -17.14
CA SER A 294 25.17 1.48 -16.99
C SER A 294 24.85 2.69 -17.87
N ASP A 295 24.13 2.46 -18.96
CA ASP A 295 23.79 3.43 -20.01
C ASP A 295 22.36 3.98 -19.89
N ILE A 296 21.63 3.69 -18.80
CA ILE A 296 20.39 4.42 -18.53
C ILE A 296 20.75 5.89 -18.32
N ASP A 297 20.26 6.70 -19.25
CA ASP A 297 20.27 8.13 -19.18
C ASP A 297 19.55 8.58 -17.90
N ILE A 298 20.32 9.20 -17.01
CA ILE A 298 19.95 9.51 -15.63
C ILE A 298 18.98 10.71 -15.61
N ASP A 299 18.83 11.40 -16.73
CA ASP A 299 17.89 12.51 -16.89
C ASP A 299 16.43 12.03 -17.06
N SER A 300 16.18 10.71 -17.09
CA SER A 300 14.83 10.17 -16.90
C SER A 300 14.42 10.26 -15.42
N PRO A 301 13.37 11.01 -15.07
CA PRO A 301 13.12 11.46 -13.69
C PRO A 301 12.74 10.37 -12.68
N LEU A 302 12.65 9.09 -13.05
CA LEU A 302 12.15 8.03 -12.17
C LEU A 302 12.81 6.67 -12.38
N VAL A 303 14.01 6.54 -11.81
CA VAL A 303 14.68 5.24 -11.64
C VAL A 303 14.81 4.96 -10.15
N SER A 304 14.13 3.92 -9.63
CA SER A 304 14.30 3.49 -8.23
C SER A 304 15.66 2.79 -8.02
N ARG A 305 16.77 3.54 -7.97
CA ARG A 305 18.13 2.96 -7.84
C ARG A 305 18.54 2.45 -6.45
N PHE A 306 17.62 2.28 -5.50
CA PHE A 306 17.99 1.96 -4.13
C PHE A 306 18.12 0.45 -3.89
N LYS A 307 19.35 -0.08 -3.93
CA LYS A 307 19.65 -1.39 -3.34
C LYS A 307 19.66 -1.22 -1.81
N TYR A 308 18.67 -1.77 -1.11
CA TYR A 308 18.60 -1.70 0.36
C TYR A 308 18.83 -3.09 0.96
N GLU A 309 20.03 -3.33 1.47
CA GLU A 309 20.36 -4.54 2.25
C GLU A 309 20.12 -4.27 3.75
N TYR A 310 19.45 -5.20 4.42
CA TYR A 310 19.05 -5.12 5.83
C TYR A 310 19.92 -6.08 6.64
N ASN A 311 20.85 -5.55 7.45
CA ASN A 311 21.82 -6.36 8.21
C ASN A 311 21.62 -6.32 9.73
N ASP A 312 20.54 -5.74 10.26
CA ASP A 312 20.28 -5.74 11.71
C ASP A 312 19.09 -6.64 12.06
N PRO A 313 19.16 -7.44 13.14
CA PRO A 313 17.98 -8.16 13.63
C PRO A 313 16.87 -7.17 13.98
N LEU A 314 15.61 -7.58 13.79
CA LEU A 314 14.45 -6.83 14.26
C LEU A 314 14.66 -6.46 15.74
N PRO A 315 14.31 -5.24 16.19
CA PRO A 315 14.44 -4.89 17.60
C PRO A 315 13.69 -5.92 18.43
N ASP A 316 14.39 -6.54 19.39
CA ASP A 316 13.79 -7.46 20.34
C ASP A 316 12.77 -6.66 21.18
N ILE A 317 11.49 -6.89 20.89
CA ILE A 317 10.34 -6.16 21.49
C ILE A 317 10.26 -6.41 23.01
N LYS A 318 11.09 -7.31 23.56
CA LYS A 318 11.22 -7.55 25.01
C LYS A 318 11.76 -6.36 25.81
N ALA A 319 12.33 -5.33 25.18
CA ALA A 319 12.91 -4.19 25.90
C ALA A 319 11.88 -3.15 26.45
N PHE A 320 10.58 -3.30 26.20
CA PHE A 320 9.54 -2.35 26.66
C PHE A 320 8.60 -2.92 27.76
N VAL A 321 8.95 -4.03 28.39
CA VAL A 321 8.23 -4.56 29.55
C VAL A 321 9.16 -4.47 30.77
N GLY A 322 9.28 -3.28 31.36
CA GLY A 322 10.03 -3.13 32.61
C GLY A 322 10.41 -1.71 32.98
N SER A 323 9.46 -0.94 33.52
CA SER A 323 9.65 0.01 34.63
C SER A 323 8.29 0.45 35.15
#